data_AF-A0A1J5KR36-F1
#
_entry.id   AF-A0A1J5KR36-F1
#
_cell.length_a   1.000
_cell.length_b   1.000
_cell.length_c   1.000
_cell.angle_alpha   90.00
_cell.angle_beta   90.00
_cell.angle_gamma   90.00
#
_symmetry.space_group_name_H-M   'P 1'
#
loop_
_entity.id
_entity.type
_entity.pdbx_description
1 polymer ?
#
loop_
_entity_poly.entity_id
_entity_poly.type
_entity_poly.pdbx_seq_one_letter_code
_entity_poly.pdbx_strand_id
1 'polypeptide(L)'
;MKRSSILKIHKKLGVIFAPFFILSSLTAIPLFFRKDDLYSKEVKGLLIGLHNWEYGAKYIGIVLALALLAISSTGLFLYFRRR
;
A
#
# COMPACT_ATOMS: atom_id res chain seq x y z
N MET A 1 13.82 -22.54 17.76
CA MET A 1 14.34 -21.48 16.85
C MET A 1 13.79 -20.11 17.24
N LYS A 2 14.64 -19.17 17.72
CA LYS A 2 14.23 -17.77 17.92
C LYS A 2 13.89 -17.17 16.54
N ARG A 3 12.63 -16.75 16.32
CA ARG A 3 12.27 -15.97 15.11
C ARG A 3 13.16 -14.73 15.04
N SER A 4 13.80 -14.49 13.89
CA SER A 4 14.60 -13.27 13.70
C SER A 4 13.74 -12.04 13.97
N SER A 5 14.32 -11.02 14.61
CA SER A 5 13.61 -9.76 14.91
C SER A 5 13.01 -9.14 13.65
N ILE A 6 13.67 -9.32 12.50
CA ILE A 6 13.21 -8.86 11.18
C ILE A 6 11.92 -9.55 10.74
N LEU A 7 11.78 -10.86 10.95
CA LEU A 7 10.54 -11.59 10.62
C LEU A 7 9.35 -11.08 11.45
N LYS A 8 9.58 -10.71 12.72
CA LYS A 8 8.53 -10.13 13.57
C LYS A 8 8.12 -8.74 13.06
N ILE A 9 9.07 -7.89 12.70
CA ILE A 9 8.82 -6.55 12.14
C ILE A 9 8.04 -6.66 10.83
N HIS A 10 8.48 -7.49 9.89
CA HIS A 10 7.80 -7.70 8.61
C HIS A 10 6.33 -8.10 8.80
N LYS A 11 6.05 -9.09 9.65
CA LYS A 11 4.68 -9.52 9.95
C LYS A 11 3.84 -8.42 10.58
N LYS A 12 4.41 -7.65 11.51
CA LYS A 12 3.70 -6.55 12.17
C LYS A 12 3.35 -5.43 11.17
N LEU A 13 4.30 -5.05 10.32
CA LEU A 13 4.06 -4.09 9.24
C LEU A 13 2.98 -4.59 8.29
N GLY A 14 3.03 -5.86 7.89
CA GLY A 14 2.01 -6.47 7.03
C GLY A 14 0.61 -6.39 7.62
N VAL A 15 0.44 -6.76 8.89
CA VAL A 15 -0.88 -6.72 9.54
C VAL A 15 -1.40 -5.28 9.68
N ILE A 16 -0.54 -4.33 10.07
CA ILE A 16 -0.94 -2.93 10.27
C ILE A 16 -1.30 -2.25 8.95
N PHE A 17 -0.48 -2.44 7.92
CA PHE A 17 -0.61 -1.68 6.67
C PHE A 17 -1.42 -2.40 5.58
N ALA A 18 -1.72 -3.70 5.72
CA ALA A 18 -2.47 -4.46 4.71
C ALA A 18 -3.82 -3.81 4.32
N PRO A 19 -4.69 -3.36 5.25
CA PRO A 19 -5.97 -2.75 4.87
C PRO A 19 -5.77 -1.52 3.98
N PHE A 20 -4.78 -0.68 4.31
CA PHE A 20 -4.44 0.52 3.57
C PHE A 20 -3.89 0.20 2.17
N PHE A 21 -3.02 -0.81 2.06
CA PHE A 21 -2.50 -1.26 0.77
C PHE A 21 -3.56 -1.92 -0.10
N ILE A 22 -4.49 -2.67 0.49
CA ILE A 22 -5.62 -3.27 -0.21
C ILE A 22 -6.51 -2.14 -0.78
N LEU A 23 -6.90 -1.17 0.04
CA LEU A 23 -7.70 -0.02 -0.42
C LEU A 23 -6.98 0.78 -1.51
N SER A 24 -5.69 1.04 -1.32
CA SER A 24 -4.87 1.77 -2.30
C SER A 24 -4.76 1.00 -3.62
N SER A 25 -4.68 -0.33 -3.57
CA SER A 25 -4.65 -1.18 -4.77
C SER A 25 -6.01 -1.21 -5.48
N LEU A 26 -7.10 -1.36 -4.72
CA LEU A 26 -8.47 -1.37 -5.26
C LEU A 26 -8.83 -0.04 -5.94
N THR A 27 -8.27 1.07 -5.47
CA THR A 27 -8.45 2.38 -6.11
C THR A 27 -7.47 2.60 -7.28
N ALA A 28 -6.25 2.07 -7.20
CA ALA A 28 -5.25 2.19 -8.26
C ALA A 28 -5.66 1.46 -9.56
N ILE A 29 -6.24 0.26 -9.45
CA ILE A 29 -6.65 -0.56 -10.60
C ILE A 29 -7.60 0.21 -11.53
N PRO A 30 -8.76 0.75 -11.08
CA PRO A 30 -9.63 1.55 -11.93
C PRO A 30 -8.98 2.87 -12.38
N LEU A 31 -8.15 3.50 -11.52
CA LEU A 31 -7.41 4.73 -11.89
C LEU A 31 -6.37 4.52 -13.00
N PHE A 32 -5.98 3.28 -13.28
CA PHE A 32 -5.14 2.95 -14.41
C PHE A 32 -5.82 3.31 -15.74
N PHE A 33 -7.14 3.12 -15.82
CA PHE A 33 -7.99 3.38 -16.99
C PHE A 33 -8.65 4.76 -16.95
N ARG A 34 -8.12 5.70 -16.16
CA ARG A 34 -8.73 7.03 -15.93
C ARG A 34 -8.83 7.91 -17.18
N LYS A 35 -8.22 7.52 -18.29
CA LYS A 35 -8.24 8.22 -19.59
C LYS A 35 -9.21 7.58 -20.59
N ASP A 36 -9.78 6.43 -20.25
CA ASP A 36 -10.63 5.64 -21.15
C ASP A 36 -12.12 5.91 -20.92
N ASP A 37 -12.45 6.95 -20.14
CA ASP A 37 -13.81 7.41 -19.82
C ASP A 37 -14.79 6.30 -19.35
N LEU A 38 -14.26 5.26 -18.71
CA LEU A 38 -15.04 4.11 -18.20
C LEU A 38 -15.96 4.46 -17.02
N TYR A 39 -15.78 5.63 -16.41
CA TYR A 39 -16.56 6.09 -15.27
C TYR A 39 -16.64 7.62 -15.26
N SER A 40 -17.64 8.15 -14.55
CA SER A 40 -17.93 9.59 -14.54
C SER A 40 -16.83 10.41 -13.86
N LYS A 41 -16.84 11.73 -14.10
CA LYS A 41 -15.88 12.66 -13.48
C LYS A 41 -15.99 12.66 -11.95
N GLU A 42 -17.18 12.45 -11.41
CA GLU A 42 -17.44 12.37 -9.97
C GLU A 42 -16.77 11.12 -9.38
N VAL A 43 -16.96 9.96 -10.01
CA VAL A 43 -16.31 8.70 -9.60
C VAL A 43 -14.79 8.84 -9.71
N LYS A 44 -14.29 9.53 -10.74
CA LYS A 44 -12.87 9.83 -10.89
C LYS A 44 -12.32 10.65 -9.74
N GLY A 45 -13.00 11.72 -9.35
CA GLY A 45 -12.62 12.57 -8.22
C GLY A 45 -12.58 11.77 -6.92
N LEU A 46 -13.61 10.95 -6.67
CA LEU A 46 -13.69 10.10 -5.49
C LEU A 46 -12.54 9.09 -5.44
N LEU A 47 -12.25 8.40 -6.55
CA LEU A 47 -11.15 7.45 -6.63
C LEU A 47 -9.79 8.11 -6.39
N ILE A 48 -9.55 9.28 -7.00
CA ILE A 48 -8.31 10.05 -6.80
C ILE A 48 -8.17 10.43 -5.33
N GLY A 49 -9.21 11.01 -4.73
CA GLY A 49 -9.16 11.46 -3.34
C GLY A 49 -9.00 10.31 -2.33
N LEU A 50 -9.62 9.15 -2.59
CA LEU A 50 -9.40 7.94 -1.78
C LEU A 50 -7.98 7.37 -1.96
N HIS A 51 -7.50 7.27 -3.19
CA HIS A 51 -6.18 6.71 -3.49
C HIS A 51 -5.04 7.56 -2.91
N ASN A 52 -5.15 8.88 -3.06
CA ASN A 52 -4.17 9.84 -2.57
C ASN A 52 -4.34 10.15 -1.07
N TRP A 53 -5.36 9.59 -0.42
CA TRP A 53 -5.72 9.88 0.97
C TRP A 53 -5.99 11.36 1.26
N GLU A 54 -6.51 12.09 0.26
CA GLU A 54 -6.83 13.53 0.34
C GLU A 54 -7.92 13.81 1.39
N TYR A 55 -8.83 12.85 1.63
CA TYR A 55 -9.89 12.95 2.63
C TYR A 55 -9.48 12.53 4.05
N GLY A 56 -8.40 11.74 4.18
CA GLY A 56 -8.05 11.05 5.42
C GLY A 56 -7.09 11.85 6.30
N ALA A 57 -5.92 12.21 5.76
CA ALA A 57 -4.99 13.16 6.36
C ALA A 57 -3.82 13.46 5.40
N LYS A 58 -3.31 14.69 5.48
CA LYS A 58 -2.11 15.12 4.77
C LYS A 58 -0.93 14.18 5.12
N TYR A 59 -0.19 13.74 4.10
CA TYR A 59 1.00 12.87 4.21
C TYR A 59 0.77 11.38 4.52
N ILE A 60 -0.48 10.88 4.64
CA ILE A 60 -0.71 9.42 4.78
C ILE A 60 -0.09 8.66 3.61
N GLY A 61 -0.20 9.17 2.38
CA GLY A 61 0.43 8.55 1.21
C GLY A 61 1.94 8.35 1.36
N ILE A 62 2.66 9.27 2.03
CA ILE A 62 4.10 9.14 2.29
C ILE A 62 4.35 8.02 3.30
N VAL A 63 3.57 7.97 4.38
CA VAL A 63 3.68 6.90 5.40
C VAL A 63 3.43 5.53 4.77
N LEU A 64 2.40 5.42 3.93
CA LEU A 64 2.09 4.18 3.22
C LEU A 64 3.20 3.79 2.24
N ALA A 65 3.77 4.75 1.49
CA ALA A 65 4.88 4.48 0.60
C ALA A 65 6.13 3.96 1.36
N LEU A 66 6.47 4.58 2.49
CA LEU A 66 7.57 4.11 3.35
C LEU A 66 7.29 2.72 3.93
N ALA A 67 6.06 2.46 4.36
CA ALA A 67 5.65 1.14 4.85
C ALA A 67 5.75 0.07 3.75
N LEU A 68 5.39 0.42 2.51
CA LEU A 68 5.49 -0.48 1.37
C LEU A 68 6.95 -0.78 1.03
N LEU A 69 7.81 0.23 1.05
CA LEU A 69 9.27 0.03 0.88
C LEU A 69 9.83 -0.87 1.97
N ALA A 70 9.46 -0.65 3.22
CA ALA A 70 9.91 -1.46 4.35
C ALA A 70 9.43 -2.92 4.23
N ILE A 71 8.16 -3.16 3.89
CA ILE A 71 7.63 -4.52 3.79
C ILE A 71 8.23 -5.29 2.60
N SER A 72 8.39 -4.64 1.45
CA SER A 72 9.02 -5.24 0.27
C SER A 72 10.50 -5.55 0.52
N SER A 73 11.24 -4.62 1.10
CA SER A 73 12.67 -4.80 1.41
C SER A 73 12.89 -5.91 2.43
N THR A 74 12.10 -5.92 3.51
CA THR A 74 12.19 -7.00 4.52
C THR A 74 11.74 -8.35 3.97
N GLY A 75 10.75 -8.39 3.07
CA GLY A 75 10.33 -9.61 2.37
C GLY A 75 11.44 -10.19 1.50
N LEU A 76 12.08 -9.35 0.67
CA LEU A 76 13.24 -9.74 -0.14
C LEU A 76 14.40 -10.23 0.73
N PHE A 77 14.76 -9.49 1.78
CA PHE A 77 15.81 -9.89 2.71
C PHE A 77 15.53 -11.26 3.35
N LEU A 78 14.30 -11.50 3.79
CA LEU A 78 13.90 -12.77 4.38
C LEU A 78 13.92 -13.92 3.37
N TYR A 79 13.60 -13.65 2.10
CA TYR A 79 13.68 -14.64 1.02
C TYR A 79 15.13 -15.06 0.77
N PHE A 80 16.05 -14.11 0.60
CA PHE A 80 17.45 -14.40 0.33
C PHE A 80 18.18 -15.01 1.52
N ARG A 81 17.86 -14.60 2.76
CA ARG A 81 18.45 -15.17 3.98
C ARG A 81 17.99 -16.61 4.28
N ARG A 82 16.91 -17.06 3.65
CA ARG A 82 16.40 -18.43 3.80
C ARG A 82 17.11 -19.43 2.90
N ARG A 83 17.81 -18.95 1.87
CA ARG A 83 18.81 -19.71 1.12
C ARG A 83 20.15 -19.65 1.85
#